data_AF-A0A0Q7GGM8-F1
#
_entry.id   AF-A0A0Q7GGM8-F1
#
_cell.length_a   1.000
_cell.length_b   1.000
_cell.length_c   1.000
_cell.angle_alpha   90.00
_cell.angle_beta   90.00
_cell.angle_gamma   90.00
#
_symmetry.space_group_name_H-M   'P 1'
#
loop_
_entity.id
_entity.type
_entity.pdbx_description
1 polymer ?
#
loop_
_entity_poly.entity_id
_entity_poly.type
_entity_poly.pdbx_seq_one_letter_code
_entity_poly.pdbx_strand_id
1 'polypeptide(L)'
;MEERLKEIPVIIFLIIVGIPLSILFFPIILVFSIFEFFQKKRFKNRYRNYLVSIEGKKFFCYNNRKNNHHYIEKNIIPNLRDDIESVFVEGKRIINDDNREYISHMLLNVSDRKGFPYLIKINNGEALDKSMNTEFHDFKSQNKNPEDLVILINNSFDNLKSTI
;
A
#
# COMPACT_ATOMS: atom_id res chain seq x y z
N MET A 1 31.18 31.87 23.01
CA MET A 1 30.19 32.80 23.57
C MET A 1 29.73 33.83 22.52
N GLU A 2 30.62 34.35 21.68
CA GLU A 2 30.28 35.27 20.57
C GLU A 2 29.34 34.72 19.50
N GLU A 3 29.43 33.43 19.13
CA GLU A 3 28.53 32.84 18.12
C GLU A 3 27.07 32.87 18.55
N ARG A 4 26.78 32.57 19.83
CA ARG A 4 25.42 32.62 20.39
C ARG A 4 24.81 34.02 20.39
N LEU A 5 25.64 35.07 20.50
CA LEU A 5 25.19 36.46 20.48
C LEU A 5 24.75 36.92 19.07
N LYS A 6 25.34 36.35 18.01
CA LYS A 6 24.96 36.63 16.61
C LYS A 6 23.62 35.99 16.21
N GLU A 7 23.21 34.92 16.89
CA GLU A 7 21.95 34.21 16.62
C GLU A 7 20.73 34.90 17.27
N ILE A 8 20.92 35.64 18.37
CA ILE A 8 19.86 36.35 19.10
C ILE A 8 19.00 37.25 18.19
N PRO A 9 19.56 38.15 17.35
CA PRO A 9 18.75 38.99 16.47
C PRO A 9 17.98 38.20 15.42
N VAL A 10 18.53 37.08 14.93
CA VAL A 10 17.85 36.18 13.99
C VAL A 10 16.65 35.50 14.66
N ILE A 11 16.83 35.02 15.90
CA ILE A 11 15.75 34.41 16.70
C ILE A 11 14.65 35.44 16.98
N ILE A 12 15.01 36.66 17.39
CA ILE A 12 14.05 37.74 17.64
C ILE A 12 13.29 38.08 16.36
N PHE A 13 13.96 38.18 15.21
CA PHE A 13 13.32 38.40 13.91
C PHE A 13 12.34 37.29 13.55
N LEU A 14 12.72 36.02 13.74
CA LEU A 14 11.84 34.87 13.50
C LEU A 14 10.60 34.88 14.41
N ILE A 15 10.73 35.33 15.66
CA ILE A 15 9.60 35.46 16.59
C ILE A 15 8.68 36.61 16.16
N ILE A 16 9.23 37.79 15.88
CA ILE A 16 8.48 38.99 15.51
C ILE A 16 7.72 38.81 14.19
N VAL A 17 8.33 38.14 13.20
CA VAL A 17 7.69 37.91 11.90
C VAL A 17 6.88 36.62 11.91
N GLY A 18 7.42 35.54 12.50
CA GLY A 18 6.81 34.21 12.46
C GLY A 18 5.53 34.09 13.28
N ILE A 19 5.44 34.74 14.45
CA ILE A 19 4.22 34.67 15.28
C ILE A 19 3.03 35.35 14.58
N PRO A 20 3.12 36.62 14.11
CA PRO A 20 2.01 37.26 13.38
C PRO A 20 1.63 36.49 12.11
N LEU A 21 2.62 35.98 11.37
CA LEU A 21 2.36 35.19 10.17
C LEU A 21 1.60 33.89 10.52
N SER A 22 2.00 33.21 11.60
CA SER A 22 1.31 32.01 12.08
C SER A 22 -0.12 32.31 12.51
N ILE A 23 -0.36 33.41 13.22
CA ILE A 23 -1.71 33.85 13.63
C ILE A 23 -2.56 34.17 12.39
N LEU A 24 -1.98 34.81 11.38
CA LEU A 24 -2.64 35.17 10.13
C LEU A 24 -3.11 33.91 9.35
N PHE A 25 -2.27 32.88 9.28
CA PHE A 25 -2.60 31.63 8.55
C PHE A 25 -3.33 30.59 9.41
N PHE A 26 -3.35 30.74 10.74
CA PHE A 26 -4.03 29.83 11.66
C PHE A 26 -5.49 29.49 11.26
N PRO A 27 -6.38 30.45 10.93
CA PRO A 27 -7.75 30.12 10.53
C PRO A 27 -7.81 29.27 9.26
N ILE A 28 -6.91 29.50 8.30
CA ILE A 28 -6.84 28.72 7.06
C ILE A 28 -6.41 27.28 7.37
N ILE A 29 -5.38 27.11 8.19
CA ILE A 29 -4.91 25.79 8.65
C ILE A 29 -6.03 25.04 9.37
N LEU A 30 -6.82 25.74 10.19
CA LEU A 30 -7.90 25.14 10.96
C LEU A 30 -9.05 24.66 10.04
N VAL A 31 -9.46 25.48 9.07
CA VAL A 31 -10.46 25.10 8.06
C VAL A 31 -9.98 23.90 7.24
N PHE A 32 -8.72 23.92 6.78
CA PHE A 32 -8.14 22.82 6.03
C PHE A 32 -8.10 21.52 6.83
N SER A 33 -7.71 21.59 8.11
CA SER A 33 -7.65 20.45 9.02
C SER A 33 -9.03 19.81 9.24
N ILE A 34 -10.08 20.64 9.42
CA ILE A 34 -11.46 20.15 9.54
C ILE A 34 -11.90 19.46 8.24
N PHE A 35 -11.62 20.08 7.09
CA PHE A 35 -11.97 19.52 5.79
C PHE A 35 -11.29 18.17 5.55
N GLU A 36 -9.99 18.06 5.80
CA GLU A 36 -9.25 16.79 5.72
C GLU A 36 -9.83 15.71 6.63
N PHE A 37 -10.21 16.06 7.86
CA PHE A 37 -10.83 15.12 8.80
C PHE A 37 -12.13 14.52 8.22
N PHE A 38 -13.02 15.37 7.69
CA PHE A 38 -14.26 14.90 7.08
C PHE A 38 -14.02 14.07 5.81
N GLN A 39 -13.06 14.47 4.97
CA GLN A 39 -12.68 13.71 3.78
C GLN A 39 -12.17 12.32 4.17
N LYS A 40 -11.26 12.22 5.14
CA LYS A 40 -10.73 10.95 5.64
C LYS A 40 -11.83 10.04 6.19
N LYS A 41 -12.79 10.61 6.95
CA LYS A 41 -13.94 9.87 7.47
C LYS A 41 -14.83 9.33 6.33
N ARG A 42 -15.13 10.17 5.33
CA ARG A 42 -15.89 9.75 4.14
C ARG A 42 -15.17 8.66 3.35
N PHE A 43 -13.87 8.82 3.12
CA PHE A 43 -13.06 7.80 2.45
C PHE A 43 -13.07 6.48 3.22
N LYS A 44 -12.87 6.48 4.54
CA LYS A 44 -12.90 5.27 5.36
C LYS A 44 -14.23 4.51 5.21
N ASN A 45 -15.35 5.22 5.18
CA ASN A 45 -16.66 4.60 4.97
C ASN A 45 -16.79 4.02 3.56
N ARG A 46 -16.40 4.77 2.52
CA ARG A 46 -16.42 4.26 1.14
C ARG A 46 -15.52 3.04 0.95
N TYR A 47 -14.33 3.06 1.56
CA TYR A 47 -13.38 1.94 1.52
C TYR A 47 -13.95 0.70 2.22
N ARG A 48 -14.58 0.84 3.39
CA ARG A 48 -15.25 -0.29 4.05
C ARG A 48 -16.37 -0.87 3.18
N ASN A 49 -17.20 -0.02 2.59
CA ASN A 49 -18.26 -0.47 1.69
C ASN A 49 -17.69 -1.17 0.45
N TYR A 50 -16.57 -0.66 -0.07
CA TYR A 50 -15.84 -1.29 -1.15
C TYR A 50 -15.38 -2.69 -0.77
N LEU A 51 -14.68 -2.86 0.36
CA LEU A 51 -14.24 -4.18 0.83
C LEU A 51 -15.41 -5.17 0.95
N VAL A 52 -16.53 -4.74 1.52
CA VAL A 52 -17.74 -5.58 1.60
C VAL A 52 -18.29 -5.93 0.20
N SER A 53 -18.22 -5.03 -0.77
CA SER A 53 -18.67 -5.29 -2.15
C SER A 53 -17.79 -6.28 -2.92
N ILE A 54 -16.54 -6.48 -2.49
CA ILE A 54 -15.58 -7.40 -3.09
C ILE A 54 -15.24 -8.57 -2.15
N GLU A 55 -16.15 -8.89 -1.24
CA GLU A 55 -16.00 -9.97 -0.27
C GLU A 55 -15.63 -11.30 -0.95
N GLY A 56 -14.63 -12.00 -0.40
CA GLY A 56 -14.12 -13.25 -0.95
C GLY A 56 -13.15 -13.10 -2.12
N LYS A 57 -12.96 -11.90 -2.70
CA LYS A 57 -11.98 -11.70 -3.78
C LYS A 57 -10.55 -11.96 -3.31
N LYS A 58 -9.74 -12.50 -4.23
CA LYS A 58 -8.31 -12.75 -4.06
C LYS A 58 -7.55 -11.94 -5.10
N PHE A 59 -6.50 -11.26 -4.66
CA PHE A 59 -5.63 -10.47 -5.51
C PHE A 59 -4.20 -10.98 -5.41
N PHE A 60 -3.61 -11.22 -6.57
CA PHE A 60 -2.17 -11.42 -6.72
C PHE A 60 -1.55 -10.13 -7.25
N CYS A 61 -0.88 -9.38 -6.37
CA CYS A 61 -0.32 -8.09 -6.72
C CYS A 61 1.17 -8.21 -7.03
N TYR A 62 1.60 -7.73 -8.19
CA TYR A 62 2.99 -7.77 -8.63
C TYR A 62 3.43 -6.44 -9.26
N ASN A 63 4.74 -6.21 -9.37
CA ASN A 63 5.28 -4.94 -9.87
C ASN A 63 6.31 -5.11 -10.99
N ASN A 64 6.75 -3.99 -11.53
CA ASN A 64 7.70 -3.91 -12.64
C ASN A 64 9.18 -4.14 -12.25
N ARG A 65 9.49 -4.70 -11.08
CA ARG A 65 10.88 -5.03 -10.73
C ARG A 65 11.43 -6.02 -11.77
N LYS A 66 12.42 -5.56 -12.56
CA LYS A 66 12.99 -6.23 -13.75
C LYS A 66 13.25 -7.73 -13.57
N ASN A 67 13.65 -8.15 -12.37
CA ASN A 67 14.04 -9.53 -12.11
C ASN A 67 12.86 -10.52 -12.03
N ASN A 68 11.65 -10.06 -11.72
CA ASN A 68 10.51 -10.95 -11.44
C ASN A 68 9.33 -10.74 -12.38
N HIS A 69 9.18 -9.55 -12.97
CA HIS A 69 8.04 -9.21 -13.81
C HIS A 69 7.83 -10.19 -14.98
N HIS A 70 8.83 -10.36 -15.85
CA HIS A 70 8.71 -11.26 -17.01
C HIS A 70 8.49 -12.73 -16.59
N TYR A 71 9.11 -13.15 -15.48
CA TYR A 71 8.93 -14.50 -14.96
C TYR A 71 7.50 -14.74 -14.46
N ILE A 72 6.94 -13.76 -13.74
CA ILE A 72 5.57 -13.81 -13.23
C ILE A 72 4.56 -13.87 -14.38
N GLU A 73 4.68 -12.97 -15.37
CA GLU A 73 3.72 -12.93 -16.48
C GLU A 73 3.76 -14.19 -17.34
N LYS A 74 4.94 -14.77 -17.55
CA LYS A 74 5.08 -15.95 -18.40
C LYS A 74 4.69 -17.25 -17.71
N ASN A 75 5.05 -17.42 -16.43
CA ASN A 75 4.97 -18.73 -15.77
C ASN A 75 3.94 -18.80 -14.64
N ILE A 76 3.61 -17.66 -14.02
CA ILE A 76 2.74 -17.63 -12.83
C ILE A 76 1.33 -17.22 -13.23
N ILE A 77 1.14 -16.02 -13.80
CA ILE A 77 -0.19 -15.48 -14.14
C ILE A 77 -1.05 -16.45 -14.95
N PRO A 78 -0.55 -17.12 -16.01
CA PRO A 78 -1.38 -18.00 -16.83
C PRO A 78 -1.86 -19.26 -16.11
N ASN A 79 -1.21 -19.63 -15.01
CA ASN A 79 -1.46 -20.86 -14.26
C ASN A 79 -2.08 -20.59 -12.87
N LEU A 80 -2.33 -19.32 -12.53
CA LEU A 80 -3.08 -18.98 -11.32
C LEU A 80 -4.51 -19.49 -11.44
N ARG A 81 -5.13 -19.82 -10.31
CA ARG A 81 -6.56 -20.18 -10.30
C ARG A 81 -7.40 -19.01 -10.79
N ASP A 82 -8.48 -19.32 -11.50
CA ASP A 82 -9.40 -18.33 -12.10
C ASP A 82 -10.06 -17.40 -11.07
N ASP A 83 -10.12 -17.80 -9.79
CA ASP A 83 -10.64 -16.96 -8.70
C ASP A 83 -9.64 -15.92 -8.17
N ILE A 84 -8.42 -15.88 -8.72
CA ILE A 84 -7.35 -14.96 -8.32
C ILE A 84 -7.20 -13.87 -9.39
N GLU A 85 -7.52 -12.64 -9.01
CA GLU A 85 -7.39 -11.46 -9.85
C GLU A 85 -5.94 -10.94 -9.81
N SER A 86 -5.28 -10.83 -10.97
CA SER A 86 -3.92 -10.32 -11.03
C SER A 86 -3.90 -8.81 -11.13
N VAL A 87 -3.15 -8.15 -10.24
CA VAL A 87 -3.04 -6.68 -10.18
C VAL A 87 -1.60 -6.28 -10.44
N PHE A 88 -1.36 -5.67 -11.59
CA PHE A 88 -0.06 -5.10 -11.92
C PHE A 88 0.08 -3.67 -11.38
N VAL A 89 1.18 -3.43 -10.68
CA VAL A 89 1.52 -2.15 -10.05
C VAL A 89 2.79 -1.60 -10.69
N GLU A 90 2.67 -0.49 -11.43
CA GLU A 90 3.81 0.20 -12.00
C GLU A 90 4.20 1.40 -11.14
N GLY A 91 5.33 1.29 -10.43
CA GLY A 91 5.76 2.29 -9.45
C GLY A 91 4.74 2.43 -8.31
N LYS A 92 3.97 3.52 -8.31
CA LYS A 92 2.85 3.79 -7.37
C LYS A 92 1.48 3.83 -8.05
N ARG A 93 1.40 3.50 -9.33
CA ARG A 93 0.18 3.64 -10.14
C ARG A 93 -0.36 2.26 -10.54
N ILE A 94 -1.65 2.06 -10.32
CA ILE A 94 -2.41 0.92 -10.82
C ILE A 94 -3.00 1.34 -12.16
N ILE A 95 -2.62 0.70 -13.25
CA ILE A 95 -2.77 1.29 -14.59
C ILE A 95 -4.25 1.38 -15.00
N ASN A 96 -5.12 0.42 -14.64
CA ASN A 96 -6.50 0.33 -15.17
C ASN A 96 -7.54 -0.14 -14.13
N ASP A 97 -7.98 0.73 -13.20
CA ASP A 97 -9.12 0.39 -12.33
C ASP A 97 -9.83 1.66 -11.83
N ASP A 98 -11.15 1.72 -11.97
CA ASP A 98 -12.00 2.74 -11.34
C ASP A 98 -11.88 2.73 -9.81
N ASN A 99 -11.46 1.58 -9.24
CA ASN A 99 -11.21 1.36 -7.81
C ASN A 99 -9.76 1.59 -7.40
N ARG A 100 -8.95 2.25 -8.24
CA ARG A 100 -7.52 2.55 -7.99
C ARG A 100 -7.28 3.14 -6.60
N GLU A 101 -8.14 4.07 -6.14
CA GLU A 101 -8.00 4.69 -4.81
C GLU A 101 -8.01 3.62 -3.69
N TYR A 102 -8.94 2.66 -3.77
CA TYR A 102 -9.11 1.62 -2.76
C TYR A 102 -8.02 0.56 -2.83
N ILE A 103 -7.69 0.07 -4.03
CA ILE A 103 -6.59 -0.91 -4.19
C ILE A 103 -5.26 -0.29 -3.79
N SER A 104 -5.01 0.99 -4.11
CA SER A 104 -3.80 1.69 -3.65
C SER A 104 -3.76 1.80 -2.13
N HIS A 105 -4.88 2.15 -1.50
CA HIS A 105 -4.99 2.18 -0.04
C HIS A 105 -4.75 0.80 0.59
N MET A 106 -5.27 -0.27 -0.02
CA MET A 106 -5.05 -1.65 0.42
C MET A 106 -3.56 -2.02 0.36
N LEU A 107 -2.89 -1.77 -0.77
CA LEU A 107 -1.47 -2.04 -0.97
C LEU A 107 -0.55 -1.25 -0.03
N LEU A 108 -0.91 0.00 0.32
CA LEU A 108 -0.14 0.81 1.27
C LEU A 108 -0.26 0.32 2.72
N ASN A 109 -1.34 -0.39 3.03
CA ASN A 109 -1.65 -0.89 4.37
C ASN A 109 -1.35 -2.38 4.55
N VAL A 110 -0.72 -3.03 3.58
CA VAL A 110 -0.18 -4.39 3.71
C VAL A 110 0.66 -4.47 4.99
N SER A 111 0.30 -5.42 5.85
CA SER A 111 0.95 -5.71 7.12
C SER A 111 2.36 -6.26 6.92
N ASP A 112 2.54 -7.19 5.99
CA ASP A 112 3.82 -7.84 5.72
C ASP A 112 4.63 -7.07 4.66
N ARG A 113 5.23 -5.95 5.07
CA ARG A 113 5.97 -5.00 4.20
C ARG A 113 7.33 -5.50 3.69
N LYS A 114 7.48 -6.81 3.46
CA LYS A 114 8.72 -7.44 2.96
C LYS A 114 8.94 -7.26 1.46
N GLY A 115 7.97 -6.72 0.73
CA GLY A 115 8.07 -6.41 -0.70
C GLY A 115 7.18 -7.28 -1.57
N PHE A 116 7.10 -6.93 -2.86
CA PHE A 116 6.31 -7.67 -3.84
C PHE A 116 6.94 -9.03 -4.20
N PRO A 117 6.12 -10.02 -4.61
CA PRO A 117 4.67 -9.94 -4.81
C PRO A 117 3.86 -10.09 -3.51
N TYR A 118 2.67 -9.50 -3.49
CA TYR A 118 1.73 -9.59 -2.37
C TYR A 118 0.52 -10.44 -2.73
N LEU A 119 0.06 -11.22 -1.77
CA LEU A 119 -1.22 -11.91 -1.82
C LEU A 119 -2.18 -11.15 -0.93
N ILE A 120 -3.36 -10.81 -1.44
CA ILE A 120 -4.38 -10.12 -0.67
C ILE A 120 -5.71 -10.84 -0.83
N LYS A 121 -6.36 -11.19 0.27
CA LYS A 121 -7.68 -11.81 0.29
C LYS A 121 -8.63 -10.94 1.08
N ILE A 122 -9.80 -10.69 0.52
CA ILE A 122 -10.86 -9.99 1.25
C ILE A 122 -11.68 -11.00 2.00
N ASN A 123 -11.75 -10.83 3.32
CA ASN A 123 -12.54 -11.69 4.18
C ASN A 123 -13.13 -10.88 5.34
N ASN A 124 -14.43 -11.02 5.57
CA ASN A 124 -15.20 -10.30 6.59
C ASN A 124 -15.00 -8.78 6.57
N GLY A 125 -14.92 -8.18 5.37
CA GLY A 125 -14.70 -6.73 5.20
C GLY A 125 -13.29 -6.26 5.58
N GLU A 126 -12.33 -7.17 5.72
CA GLU A 126 -10.91 -6.89 5.96
C GLU A 126 -10.05 -7.38 4.79
N ALA A 127 -8.94 -6.69 4.51
CA ALA A 127 -7.94 -7.12 3.56
C ALA A 127 -6.84 -7.88 4.32
N LEU A 128 -6.85 -9.20 4.18
CA LEU A 128 -5.81 -10.09 4.72
C LEU A 128 -4.67 -10.18 3.73
N ASP A 129 -3.45 -9.92 4.16
CA ASP A 129 -2.30 -9.82 3.26
C ASP A 129 -1.10 -10.65 3.70
N LYS A 130 -0.26 -11.01 2.73
CA LYS A 130 1.05 -11.61 2.96
C LYS A 130 2.01 -11.26 1.81
N SER A 131 3.26 -10.99 2.14
CA SER A 131 4.33 -10.91 1.15
C SER A 131 4.83 -12.31 0.78
N MET A 132 5.03 -12.52 -0.51
CA MET A 132 5.69 -13.71 -1.07
C MET A 132 7.11 -13.41 -1.57
N ASN A 133 7.67 -12.24 -1.24
CA ASN A 133 8.99 -11.82 -1.75
C ASN A 133 10.12 -12.81 -1.37
N THR A 134 10.12 -13.33 -0.14
CA THR A 134 11.12 -14.30 0.31
C THR A 134 10.99 -15.61 -0.45
N GLU A 135 9.77 -16.14 -0.57
CA GLU A 135 9.48 -17.36 -1.30
C GLU A 135 9.90 -17.25 -2.78
N PHE A 136 9.62 -16.11 -3.43
CA PHE A 136 10.05 -15.86 -4.80
C PHE A 136 11.58 -15.79 -4.94
N HIS A 137 12.27 -15.17 -3.98
CA HIS A 137 13.72 -15.11 -3.98
C HIS A 137 14.36 -16.50 -3.82
N ASP A 138 13.83 -17.31 -2.90
CA ASP A 138 14.31 -18.67 -2.64
C ASP A 138 14.06 -19.59 -3.82
N PHE A 139 12.87 -19.51 -4.43
CA PHE A 139 12.56 -20.29 -5.64
C PHE A 139 13.48 -19.98 -6.80
N LYS A 140 13.76 -18.69 -7.02
CA LYS A 140 14.63 -18.24 -8.11
C LYS A 140 16.08 -18.65 -7.86
N SER A 141 16.59 -18.50 -6.63
CA SER A 141 17.97 -18.88 -6.29
C SER A 141 18.22 -20.39 -6.39
N GLN A 142 17.19 -21.20 -6.10
CA GLN A 142 17.27 -22.66 -6.13
C GLN A 142 16.86 -23.27 -7.47
N ASN A 143 16.54 -22.44 -8.48
CA ASN A 143 16.13 -22.84 -9.83
C ASN A 143 15.00 -23.90 -9.84
N LYS A 144 14.04 -23.73 -8.91
CA LYS A 144 12.91 -24.64 -8.73
C LYS A 144 11.87 -24.51 -9.85
N ASN A 145 11.06 -25.56 -10.01
CA ASN A 145 9.99 -25.58 -11.00
C ASN A 145 8.97 -24.45 -10.71
N PRO A 146 8.62 -23.60 -11.70
CA PRO A 146 7.56 -22.60 -11.56
C PRO A 146 6.20 -23.15 -11.11
N GLU A 147 5.87 -24.40 -11.46
CA GLU A 147 4.60 -25.05 -11.08
C GLU A 147 4.46 -25.20 -9.57
N ASP A 148 5.55 -25.54 -8.89
CA ASP A 148 5.58 -25.65 -7.42
C ASP A 148 5.30 -24.29 -6.75
N LEU A 149 5.75 -23.19 -7.38
CA LEU A 149 5.48 -21.84 -6.89
C LEU A 149 4.01 -21.46 -7.08
N VAL A 150 3.39 -21.86 -8.19
CA VAL A 150 1.94 -21.68 -8.43
C VAL A 150 1.13 -22.44 -7.39
N ILE A 151 1.47 -23.70 -7.11
CA ILE A 151 0.82 -24.50 -6.06
C ILE A 151 0.97 -23.80 -4.70
N LEU A 152 2.17 -23.31 -4.38
CA LEU A 152 2.42 -22.58 -3.14
C LEU A 152 1.58 -21.30 -3.04
N ILE A 153 1.48 -20.51 -4.12
CA ILE A 153 0.66 -19.30 -4.15
C ILE A 153 -0.81 -19.64 -3.90
N ASN A 154 -1.34 -20.62 -4.63
CA ASN A 154 -2.73 -21.07 -4.51
C ASN A 154 -3.06 -21.51 -3.08
N ASN A 155 -2.18 -22.33 -2.47
CA ASN A 155 -2.35 -22.80 -1.09
C ASN A 155 -2.14 -21.69 -0.05
N SER A 156 -1.35 -20.67 -0.36
CA SER A 156 -1.10 -19.55 0.57
C SER A 156 -2.36 -18.74 0.83
N PHE A 157 -3.27 -18.61 -0.15
CA PHE A 157 -4.55 -17.91 0.03
C PHE A 157 -5.48 -18.60 1.04
N ASP A 158 -5.37 -19.92 1.21
CA ASP A 158 -6.17 -20.67 2.17
C ASP A 158 -5.65 -20.49 3.61
N ASN A 159 -4.35 -20.19 3.73
CA ASN A 159 -3.68 -19.95 5.01
C ASN A 159 -3.72 -18.48 5.47
N LEU A 160 -4.22 -17.56 4.64
CA LEU A 160 -4.50 -16.18 5.06
C LEU A 160 -5.68 -16.20 6.04
N LYS A 161 -5.36 -16.21 7.33
CA LYS A 161 -6.33 -16.13 8.44
C LYS A 161 -6.40 -14.70 8.95
N SER A 162 -7.60 -14.29 9.38
CA SER A 162 -7.76 -13.04 10.13
C SER A 162 -7.07 -13.20 11.48
N THR A 163 -6.28 -12.18 11.83
CA THR A 163 -5.67 -12.07 13.15
C THR A 163 -6.74 -11.57 14.12
N ILE A 164 -7.67 -12.45 14.50
CA ILE A 164 -8.60 -12.23 15.62
C ILE A 164 -7.93 -12.76 16.89
#